data_AF-E4UDN9-F1
#
_entry.id   AF-E4UDN9-F1
#
_cell.length_a   1.000
_cell.length_b   1.000
_cell.length_c   1.000
_cell.angle_alpha   90.00
_cell.angle_beta   90.00
_cell.angle_gamma   90.00
#
_symmetry.space_group_name_H-M   'P 1'
#
loop_
_entity.id
_entity.type
_entity.pdbx_description
1 polymer ?
#
loop_
_entity_poly.entity_id
_entity_poly.type
_entity_poly.pdbx_seq_one_letter_code
_entity_poly.pdbx_strand_id
1 'polypeptide(L)'
;MITLVVYVGAVIVLFLFIIMMLDIDVEEAKPRRNRPFLGAFFIGILAAELFVCASNLLVFGLEGEVSRLVFRGNNTEDIGEVLYTKYIYPLEISGFILLLSMIGAIVLMLRHRPGIKRQNISKQLKSNPGNSVTVVKVKSGEGIEDEY
;
A
#
# COMPACT_ATOMS: atom_id res chain seq x y z
N MET A 1 -11.13 20.17 4.72
CA MET A 1 -11.50 19.71 3.35
C MET A 1 -10.54 18.65 2.82
N ILE A 2 -9.22 18.84 2.92
CA ILE A 2 -8.23 17.86 2.39
C ILE A 2 -8.38 16.45 2.98
N THR A 3 -8.74 16.33 4.26
CA THR A 3 -8.99 15.03 4.93
C THR A 3 -10.12 14.26 4.26
N LEU A 4 -11.21 14.91 3.90
CA LEU A 4 -12.33 14.27 3.20
C LEU A 4 -11.89 13.80 1.81
N VAL A 5 -11.20 14.64 1.04
CA VAL A 5 -10.77 14.30 -0.32
C VAL A 5 -9.79 13.12 -0.33
N VAL A 6 -8.77 13.14 0.53
CA VAL A 6 -7.72 12.10 0.52
C VAL A 6 -8.17 10.85 1.25
N TYR A 7 -8.65 10.98 2.48
CA TYR A 7 -8.96 9.81 3.31
C TYR A 7 -10.25 9.12 2.87
N VAL A 8 -11.32 9.90 2.73
CA VAL A 8 -12.62 9.35 2.32
C VAL A 8 -12.68 9.10 0.82
N GLY A 9 -12.19 10.04 0.01
CA GLY A 9 -12.27 9.95 -1.45
C GLY A 9 -11.30 8.93 -2.07
N ALA A 10 -10.01 8.97 -1.71
CA ALA A 10 -9.01 8.11 -2.32
C ALA A 10 -8.76 6.82 -1.53
N VAL A 11 -8.43 6.93 -0.24
CA VAL A 11 -7.98 5.78 0.56
C VAL A 11 -9.12 4.81 0.82
N ILE A 12 -10.24 5.26 1.39
CA ILE A 12 -11.38 4.37 1.70
C ILE A 12 -11.93 3.73 0.42
N VAL A 13 -12.08 4.48 -0.68
CA VAL A 13 -12.58 3.92 -1.94
C VAL A 13 -11.63 2.85 -2.49
N LEU A 14 -10.30 3.06 -2.44
CA LEU A 14 -9.32 2.04 -2.84
C LEU A 14 -9.48 0.77 -2.00
N PHE A 15 -9.63 0.91 -0.68
CA PHE A 15 -9.86 -0.23 0.21
C PHE A 15 -11.19 -0.94 -0.08
N LEU A 16 -12.25 -0.21 -0.39
CA LEU A 16 -13.53 -0.81 -0.78
C LEU A 16 -13.38 -1.65 -2.05
N PHE A 17 -12.64 -1.18 -3.06
CA PHE A 17 -12.33 -2.00 -4.24
C PHE A 17 -11.58 -3.28 -3.87
N ILE A 18 -10.57 -3.18 -3.01
CA ILE A 18 -9.77 -4.34 -2.58
C ILE A 18 -10.63 -5.36 -1.83
N ILE A 19 -11.43 -4.90 -0.87
CA ILE A 19 -12.30 -5.78 -0.06
C ILE A 19 -13.37 -6.42 -0.93
N MET A 20 -13.94 -5.70 -1.90
CA MET A 20 -14.94 -6.28 -2.81
C MET A 20 -14.35 -7.30 -3.78
N MET A 21 -13.09 -7.12 -4.20
CA MET A 21 -12.41 -8.06 -5.10
C MET A 21 -11.93 -9.32 -4.37
N LEU A 22 -11.63 -9.20 -3.08
CA LEU A 22 -11.14 -10.31 -2.25
C LEU A 22 -12.32 -11.01 -1.57
N ASP A 23 -12.59 -12.24 -1.97
CA ASP A 23 -13.57 -13.10 -1.29
C ASP A 23 -12.95 -13.61 0.03
N ILE A 24 -13.29 -12.98 1.15
CA ILE A 24 -12.74 -13.32 2.48
C ILE A 24 -13.82 -14.11 3.25
N ASP A 25 -13.58 -15.41 3.44
CA ASP A 25 -14.42 -16.26 4.29
C ASP A 25 -14.22 -15.93 5.78
N VAL A 26 -15.09 -15.05 6.29
CA VAL A 26 -15.11 -14.64 7.69
C VAL A 26 -15.57 -15.73 8.66
N GLU A 27 -16.04 -16.89 8.17
CA GLU A 27 -16.52 -17.99 9.01
C GLU A 27 -15.40 -18.83 9.65
N GLU A 28 -14.20 -18.87 9.07
CA GLU A 28 -13.03 -19.55 9.66
C GLU A 28 -12.27 -18.71 10.68
N ALA A 29 -12.57 -17.41 10.78
CA ALA A 29 -12.01 -16.52 11.79
C ALA A 29 -12.64 -16.72 13.18
N LYS A 30 -12.87 -17.98 13.60
CA LYS A 30 -13.24 -18.28 14.99
C LYS A 30 -12.01 -18.05 15.86
N PRO A 31 -12.05 -17.12 16.84
CA PRO A 31 -10.94 -16.97 17.76
C PRO A 31 -10.78 -18.28 18.51
N ARG A 32 -9.60 -18.90 18.38
CA ARG A 32 -9.14 -20.01 19.22
C ARG A 32 -9.08 -19.49 20.66
N ARG A 33 -10.23 -19.59 21.33
CA ARG A 33 -10.54 -19.03 22.65
C ARG A 33 -9.81 -19.84 23.70
N ASN A 34 -8.57 -19.48 24.01
CA ASN A 34 -7.87 -20.04 25.17
C ASN A 34 -6.75 -19.16 25.77
N ARG A 35 -6.68 -17.84 25.47
CA ARG A 35 -5.75 -16.93 26.17
C ARG A 35 -6.40 -15.61 26.60
N PRO A 36 -7.37 -15.63 27.54
CA PRO A 36 -7.98 -14.40 28.07
C PRO A 36 -6.95 -13.46 28.73
N PHE A 37 -5.84 -14.03 29.23
CA PHE A 37 -4.75 -13.28 29.85
C PHE A 37 -4.02 -12.32 28.87
N LEU A 38 -3.86 -12.71 27.60
CA LEU A 38 -3.20 -11.84 26.62
C LEU A 38 -4.08 -10.66 26.26
N GLY A 39 -5.39 -10.90 26.05
CA GLY A 39 -6.35 -9.83 25.79
C GLY A 39 -6.47 -8.86 26.98
N ALA A 40 -6.54 -9.39 28.20
CA ALA A 40 -6.59 -8.57 29.42
C ALA A 40 -5.31 -7.74 29.62
N PHE A 41 -4.14 -8.27 29.24
CA PHE A 41 -2.87 -7.54 29.30
C PHE A 41 -2.84 -6.35 28.33
N PHE A 42 -3.25 -6.54 27.07
CA PHE A 42 -3.33 -5.46 26.09
C PHE A 42 -4.36 -4.38 26.48
N ILE A 43 -5.52 -4.80 26.97
CA ILE A 43 -6.55 -3.88 27.48
C ILE A 43 -6.03 -3.10 28.70
N GLY A 44 -5.30 -3.78 29.59
CA GLY A 44 -4.68 -3.15 30.76
C GLY A 44 -3.63 -2.10 30.40
N ILE A 45 -2.79 -2.37 29.41
CA ILE A 45 -1.81 -1.40 28.89
C ILE A 45 -2.53 -0.17 28.29
N LEU A 46 -3.53 -0.38 27.45
CA LEU A 46 -4.30 0.72 26.85
C LEU A 46 -5.01 1.56 27.92
N ALA A 47 -5.58 0.92 28.95
CA ALA A 47 -6.23 1.62 30.05
C ALA A 47 -5.22 2.42 30.89
N ALA A 48 -4.03 1.87 31.15
CA ALA A 48 -2.96 2.57 31.86
C ALA A 48 -2.45 3.77 31.05
N GLU A 49 -2.27 3.62 29.74
CA GLU A 49 -1.84 4.71 28.86
C GLU A 49 -2.89 5.83 28.79
N LEU A 50 -4.18 5.47 28.69
CA LEU A 50 -5.28 6.44 28.78
C LEU A 50 -5.31 7.17 30.12
N PHE A 51 -5.07 6.46 31.22
CA PHE A 51 -5.02 7.06 32.56
C PHE A 51 -3.83 8.01 32.73
N VAL A 52 -2.66 7.64 32.20
CA VAL A 52 -1.48 8.51 32.18
C VAL A 52 -1.75 9.74 31.31
N CYS A 53 -2.32 9.59 30.12
CA CYS A 53 -2.69 10.74 29.28
C CYS A 53 -3.72 11.66 29.97
N ALA A 54 -4.76 11.10 30.59
CA ALA A 54 -5.79 11.87 31.28
C ALA A 54 -5.24 12.61 32.51
N SER A 55 -4.37 11.97 33.29
CA SER A 55 -3.74 12.60 34.45
C SER A 55 -2.75 13.70 34.05
N ASN A 56 -1.92 13.48 33.02
CA ASN A 56 -1.08 14.53 32.47
C ASN A 56 -1.92 15.70 31.94
N LEU A 57 -3.04 15.46 31.26
CA LEU A 57 -3.92 16.52 30.79
C LEU A 57 -4.52 17.34 31.94
N LEU A 58 -4.86 16.71 33.07
CA LEU A 58 -5.38 17.42 34.25
C LEU A 58 -4.30 18.24 34.98
N VAL A 59 -3.04 17.77 34.97
CA VAL A 59 -1.91 18.46 35.62
C VAL A 59 -1.38 19.60 34.75
N PHE A 60 -1.26 19.41 33.44
CA PHE A 60 -0.76 20.42 32.49
C PHE A 60 -1.87 21.32 31.92
N GLY A 61 -3.15 20.99 32.14
CA GLY A 61 -4.30 21.71 31.58
C GLY A 61 -4.60 23.08 32.20
N LEU A 62 -3.89 23.49 33.25
CA LEU A 62 -4.05 24.79 33.91
C LEU A 62 -2.95 25.81 33.55
N GLU A 63 -1.80 25.36 33.03
CA GLU A 63 -0.67 26.23 32.66
C GLU A 63 -0.49 26.42 31.16
N GLY A 64 -1.23 25.65 30.35
CA GLY A 64 -1.31 25.91 28.92
C GLY A 64 -2.05 27.21 28.69
N GLU A 65 -1.32 28.32 28.52
CA GLU A 65 -1.82 29.44 27.74
C GLU A 65 -2.31 28.85 26.42
N VAL A 66 -3.62 28.59 26.34
CA VAL A 66 -4.30 28.41 25.08
C VAL A 66 -4.19 29.77 24.44
N SER A 67 -3.05 30.01 23.79
CA SER A 67 -2.87 31.10 22.88
C SER A 67 -3.99 30.90 21.88
N ARG A 68 -5.09 31.61 22.11
CA ARG A 68 -6.11 31.87 21.10
C ARG A 68 -5.36 32.71 20.09
N LEU A 69 -4.57 32.02 19.26
CA LEU A 69 -4.21 32.48 17.95
C LEU A 69 -5.55 32.66 17.27
N VAL A 70 -6.06 33.89 17.37
CA VAL A 70 -7.20 34.33 16.60
C VAL A 70 -6.70 34.27 15.16
N PHE A 71 -6.90 33.13 14.51
CA PHE A 71 -6.63 32.92 13.10
C PHE A 71 -7.46 33.96 12.33
N ARG A 72 -6.82 35.08 12.00
CA ARG A 72 -7.42 36.18 11.24
C ARG A 72 -7.04 36.13 9.75
N GLY A 73 -6.35 35.08 9.32
CA GLY A 73 -5.87 34.89 7.96
C GLY A 73 -6.59 33.79 7.19
N ASN A 74 -6.29 33.69 5.90
CA ASN A 74 -6.69 32.56 5.08
C ASN A 74 -5.77 31.37 5.39
N ASN A 75 -6.29 30.38 6.10
CA ASN A 75 -5.52 29.18 6.49
C ASN A 75 -4.84 28.47 5.30
N THR A 76 -5.39 28.56 4.09
CA THR A 76 -4.78 27.95 2.89
C THR A 76 -3.52 28.70 2.45
N GLU A 77 -3.55 30.03 2.57
CA GLU A 77 -2.44 30.91 2.23
C GLU A 77 -1.31 30.77 3.26
N ASP A 78 -1.64 30.81 4.55
CA ASP A 78 -0.67 30.67 5.64
C ASP A 78 0.05 29.31 5.60
N ILE A 79 -0.68 28.23 5.34
CA ILE A 79 -0.09 26.89 5.17
C ILE A 79 0.80 26.85 3.92
N GLY A 80 0.35 27.47 2.82
CA GLY A 80 1.12 27.56 1.58
C GLY A 80 2.44 28.28 1.78
N GLU A 81 2.43 29.44 2.41
CA GLU A 81 3.64 30.23 2.71
C GLU A 81 4.66 29.37 3.46
N VAL A 82 4.26 28.74 4.56
CA VAL A 82 5.17 27.94 5.40
C VAL A 82 5.68 26.68 4.68
N LEU A 83 4.84 26.01 3.88
CA LEU A 83 5.23 24.84 3.10
C LEU A 83 6.29 25.17 2.05
N TYR A 84 6.10 26.25 1.30
CA TYR A 84 6.99 26.60 0.18
C TYR A 84 8.24 27.38 0.62
N THR A 85 8.22 28.04 1.78
CA THR A 85 9.38 28.79 2.29
C THR A 85 10.25 27.97 3.23
N LYS A 86 9.65 27.34 4.25
CA LYS A 86 10.37 26.68 5.34
C LYS A 86 10.50 25.17 5.14
N TYR A 87 9.48 24.53 4.58
CA TYR A 87 9.41 23.06 4.45
C TYR A 87 9.51 22.56 3.01
N ILE A 88 10.27 23.26 2.18
CA ILE A 88 10.47 22.88 0.78
C ILE A 88 11.10 21.49 0.64
N TYR A 89 12.04 21.11 1.50
CA TYR A 89 12.70 19.80 1.45
C TYR A 89 11.72 18.63 1.75
N PRO A 90 10.93 18.63 2.85
CA PRO A 90 9.89 17.63 3.04
C PRO A 90 8.86 17.58 1.92
N LEU A 91 8.52 18.73 1.33
CA LEU A 91 7.56 18.81 0.21
C LEU A 91 8.11 18.09 -1.02
N GLU A 92 9.38 18.31 -1.36
CA GLU A 92 10.05 17.65 -2.48
C GLU A 92 10.21 16.14 -2.24
N ILE A 93 10.60 15.73 -1.04
CA ILE A 93 10.69 14.31 -0.65
C ILE A 93 9.31 13.64 -0.76
N SER A 94 8.23 14.32 -0.37
CA SER A 94 6.87 13.81 -0.53
C SER A 94 6.51 13.60 -1.99
N GLY A 95 6.97 14.48 -2.88
CA GLY A 95 6.86 14.32 -4.34
C GLY A 95 7.55 13.06 -4.84
N PHE A 96 8.78 12.81 -4.40
CA PHE A 96 9.50 11.56 -4.71
C PHE A 96 8.79 10.32 -4.16
N ILE A 97 8.23 10.39 -2.95
CA ILE A 97 7.46 9.27 -2.35
C ILE A 97 6.22 8.97 -3.21
N LEU A 98 5.48 9.99 -3.66
CA LEU A 98 4.32 9.80 -4.53
C LEU A 98 4.71 9.21 -5.88
N LEU A 99 5.80 9.68 -6.49
CA LEU A 99 6.33 9.12 -7.74
C LEU A 99 6.71 7.65 -7.56
N LEU A 100 7.47 7.33 -6.52
CA LEU A 100 7.90 5.97 -6.22
C LEU A 100 6.71 5.05 -5.95
N SER A 101 5.69 5.54 -5.23
CA SER A 101 4.46 4.82 -4.96
C SER A 101 3.72 4.45 -6.25
N MET A 102 3.58 5.39 -7.19
CA MET A 102 2.97 5.13 -8.49
C MET A 102 3.74 4.06 -9.29
N ILE A 103 5.07 4.18 -9.36
CA ILE A 103 5.91 3.19 -10.05
C ILE A 103 5.78 1.82 -9.39
N GLY A 104 5.83 1.77 -8.06
CA GLY A 104 5.68 0.53 -7.29
C GLY A 104 4.33 -0.15 -7.54
N ALA A 105 3.23 0.62 -7.50
CA ALA A 105 1.90 0.11 -7.76
C ALA A 105 1.77 -0.47 -9.19
N ILE A 106 2.28 0.23 -10.21
CA ILE A 106 2.23 -0.23 -11.61
C ILE A 106 3.04 -1.52 -11.80
N VAL A 107 4.27 -1.57 -11.29
CA VAL A 107 5.14 -2.74 -11.44
C VAL A 107 4.54 -3.97 -10.74
N LEU A 108 3.93 -3.79 -9.56
CA LEU A 108 3.26 -4.87 -8.83
C LEU A 108 2.00 -5.37 -9.55
N MET A 109 1.25 -4.48 -10.21
CA MET A 109 0.05 -4.86 -10.97
C MET A 109 0.36 -5.40 -12.37
N LEU A 110 1.58 -5.22 -12.88
CA LEU A 110 1.97 -5.65 -14.22
C LEU A 110 2.06 -7.18 -14.32
N ARG A 111 0.95 -7.80 -14.69
CA ARG A 111 0.89 -9.25 -14.90
C ARG A 111 1.55 -9.64 -16.21
N HIS A 112 2.61 -10.44 -16.11
CA HIS A 112 3.21 -11.09 -17.27
C HIS A 112 2.30 -12.22 -17.75
N ARG A 113 1.91 -12.20 -19.03
CA ARG A 113 1.14 -13.28 -19.63
C ARG A 113 2.08 -14.43 -20.04
N PRO A 114 1.96 -15.63 -19.45
CA PRO A 114 2.68 -16.81 -19.93
C PRO A 114 2.15 -17.20 -21.33
N GLY A 115 3.02 -17.77 -22.16
CA GLY A 115 2.67 -18.24 -23.52
C GLY A 115 2.97 -17.26 -24.66
N ILE A 116 3.51 -16.07 -24.38
CA ILE A 116 3.96 -15.16 -25.45
C ILE A 116 5.37 -15.58 -25.90
N LYS A 117 5.48 -16.07 -27.14
CA LYS A 117 6.78 -16.37 -27.76
C LYS A 117 7.56 -15.06 -27.95
N ARG A 118 8.58 -14.83 -27.11
CA ARG A 118 9.50 -13.70 -27.24
C ARG A 118 10.70 -14.10 -28.09
N GLN A 119 11.10 -13.23 -29.01
CA GLN A 119 12.35 -13.44 -29.75
C GLN A 119 13.54 -13.28 -28.81
N ASN A 120 14.44 -14.26 -28.82
CA ASN A 120 15.74 -14.15 -28.18
C ASN A 120 16.79 -14.11 -29.29
N ILE A 121 17.28 -12.90 -29.58
CA ILE A 121 18.22 -12.62 -30.67
C ILE A 121 19.48 -13.48 -30.52
N SER A 122 19.99 -13.64 -29.29
CA SER A 122 21.19 -14.44 -29.02
C SER A 122 21.00 -15.92 -29.31
N LYS A 123 19.80 -16.49 -29.06
CA LYS A 123 19.47 -17.87 -29.47
C LYS A 123 19.30 -17.98 -30.99
N GLN A 124 18.68 -16.99 -31.63
CA GLN A 124 18.47 -17.00 -33.08
C GLN A 124 19.76 -16.88 -33.88
N LEU A 125 20.71 -16.05 -33.42
CA LEU A 125 21.99 -15.86 -34.09
C LEU A 125 22.92 -17.09 -33.97
N LYS A 126 22.77 -17.86 -32.90
CA LYS A 126 23.50 -19.13 -32.67
C LYS A 126 22.84 -20.33 -33.35
N SER A 127 21.74 -20.13 -34.09
CA SER A 127 21.05 -21.19 -34.82
C SER A 127 21.93 -21.68 -35.97
N ASN A 128 22.09 -23.00 -36.08
CA ASN A 128 22.83 -23.69 -37.13
C ASN A 128 21.86 -24.70 -37.81
N PRO A 129 21.94 -25.00 -39.11
CA PRO A 129 21.11 -26.00 -39.80
C PRO A 129 20.90 -27.35 -39.09
N GLY A 130 21.84 -27.80 -38.25
CA GLY A 130 21.67 -29.03 -37.47
C GLY A 130 20.73 -28.91 -36.26
N ASN A 131 20.38 -27.71 -35.82
CA ASN A 131 19.61 -27.45 -34.59
C ASN A 131 18.41 -26.51 -34.83
N SER A 132 18.08 -26.21 -36.09
CA SER A 132 16.98 -25.33 -36.49
C SER A 132 15.64 -26.05 -36.61
N VAL A 133 15.66 -27.38 -36.77
CA VAL A 133 14.46 -28.19 -36.98
C VAL A 133 14.53 -29.42 -36.07
N THR A 134 13.55 -29.57 -35.20
CA THR A 134 13.39 -30.78 -34.37
C THR A 134 12.27 -31.63 -34.96
N VAL A 135 12.59 -32.84 -35.41
CA VAL A 135 11.58 -33.78 -35.91
C VAL A 135 10.96 -34.50 -34.72
N VAL A 136 9.78 -34.07 -34.31
CA VAL A 136 9.01 -34.69 -33.23
C VAL A 136 8.01 -35.69 -33.83
N LYS A 137 8.03 -36.94 -33.36
CA LYS A 137 7.04 -37.95 -33.73
C LYS A 137 5.81 -37.80 -32.84
N VAL A 138 4.73 -37.28 -33.43
CA VAL A 138 3.42 -37.18 -32.78
C VAL A 138 2.56 -38.41 -33.08
N LYS A 139 1.77 -38.86 -32.10
CA LYS A 139 0.74 -39.89 -32.32
C LYS A 139 -0.42 -39.28 -33.11
N SER A 140 -0.95 -40.05 -34.06
CA SER A 140 -2.06 -39.60 -34.91
C SER A 140 -3.31 -39.35 -34.06
N GLY A 141 -3.74 -38.09 -33.97
CA GLY A 141 -4.90 -37.66 -33.18
C GLY A 141 -4.56 -36.88 -31.90
N GLU A 142 -3.29 -36.84 -31.48
CA GLU A 142 -2.81 -36.00 -30.38
C GLU A 142 -2.10 -34.76 -30.94
N GLY A 143 -2.39 -33.58 -30.37
CA GLY A 143 -1.65 -32.36 -30.67
C GLY A 143 -0.21 -32.45 -30.17
N ILE A 144 0.68 -31.62 -30.70
CA ILE A 144 2.02 -31.48 -30.13
C ILE A 144 1.83 -30.79 -28.76
N GLU A 145 2.01 -31.52 -27.67
CA GLU A 145 2.13 -30.91 -26.35
C GLU A 145 3.44 -30.11 -26.36
N ASP A 146 3.33 -28.78 -26.25
CA ASP A 146 4.49 -27.91 -26.05
C ASP A 146 5.07 -28.25 -24.66
N GLU A 147 5.92 -29.28 -24.57
CA GLU A 147 6.73 -29.58 -23.38
C GLU A 147 7.72 -28.43 -23.16
N TYR A 148 7.33 -27.46 -22.32
CA TYR A 148 8.19 -26.45 -21.73
C TYR A 148 7.73 -26.07 -20.32
#